data_AF-A0A956FSX5-F1
#
_entry.id   AF-A0A956FSX5-F1
#
_cell.length_a   1.000
_cell.length_b   1.000
_cell.length_c   1.000
_cell.angle_alpha   90.00
_cell.angle_beta   90.00
_cell.angle_gamma   90.00
#
_symmetry.space_group_name_H-M   'P 1'
#
loop_
_entity.id
_entity.type
_entity.pdbx_description
1 polymer ?
#
loop_
_entity_poly.entity_id
_entity_poly.type
_entity_poly.pdbx_seq_one_letter_code
_entity_poly.pdbx_strand_id
1 'polypeptide(L)'
;MLHDFLHRFKMVVDALMSHPQVRLTHVWIGPGASEAALARLEAAWGRPPPAGLVALYRQANGVQLRWVDAAHETYDPARDDRMSFERSAEPLHEVGGFAAGLLDLPTVEELAGRESIAALLELEDDDDGDPALAQAVVFESFSEGEDVVLYYGGDAPEPWVGVASDHLAEVPPPGERGLSQHLEHVLATWCSVWHRRDGGPRGLEALLRRRRPVDPTRLAGQRALYIDDSRAHAIMRGRVLALVEAPRAPDWWFFARTLVELEDDLGETIFAPLRCVALPEEGDPYERLRPDHQALVALLEGPAAALFDQLAPMTDRRASVGVAGGPALADAAWAYAGLVSTLPPERAARALVSAVDRLLRDPDVYRERAVAWSPSHPRRPLRASGTYYGLAIALLDALLILAARARPGTFPAWLGVAASTRLGAALTLLASRDPLRGYDPRRDPSKGIGALWQALQGSAVTLDTAARGPLSGERFGLAPRRVVKAANYDAP
;
A
#
# COMPACT_ATOMS: atom_id res chain seq x y z
N MET A 1 -27.37 12.43 -5.19
CA MET A 1 -25.92 12.50 -4.92
C MET A 1 -25.49 13.97 -4.84
N LEU A 2 -25.30 14.71 -5.93
CA LEU A 2 -24.91 16.14 -5.89
C LEU A 2 -25.76 17.08 -5.00
N HIS A 3 -27.08 16.93 -4.92
CA HIS A 3 -27.92 17.74 -4.02
C HIS A 3 -27.78 17.38 -2.52
N ASP A 4 -27.14 16.24 -2.23
CA ASP A 4 -26.83 15.76 -0.88
C ASP A 4 -25.40 16.16 -0.46
N PHE A 5 -24.54 16.61 -1.39
CA PHE A 5 -23.17 17.02 -1.09
C PHE A 5 -23.10 18.17 -0.07
N LEU A 6 -23.80 19.29 -0.33
CA LEU A 6 -23.81 20.43 0.61
C LEU A 6 -24.51 20.12 1.93
N HIS A 7 -25.43 19.16 1.94
CA HIS A 7 -26.09 18.69 3.15
C HIS A 7 -25.11 17.88 4.01
N ARG A 8 -24.45 16.86 3.42
CA ARG A 8 -23.42 16.06 4.11
C ARG A 8 -22.19 16.89 4.48
N PHE A 9 -21.77 17.85 3.67
CA PHE A 9 -20.68 18.78 4.01
C PHE A 9 -21.01 19.56 5.29
N LYS A 10 -22.22 20.10 5.42
CA LYS A 10 -22.67 20.78 6.65
C LYS A 10 -22.69 19.82 7.85
N MET A 11 -23.18 18.59 7.67
CA MET A 11 -23.10 17.57 8.72
C MET A 11 -21.66 17.25 9.16
N VAL A 12 -20.69 17.26 8.23
CA VAL A 12 -19.26 17.09 8.55
C VAL A 12 -18.72 18.31 9.29
N VAL A 13 -19.06 19.52 8.88
CA VAL A 13 -18.70 20.76 9.60
C VAL A 13 -19.25 20.75 11.03
N ASP A 14 -20.55 20.44 11.21
CA ASP A 14 -21.21 20.36 12.51
C ASP A 14 -20.54 19.29 13.41
N ALA A 15 -20.22 18.12 12.84
CA ALA A 15 -19.54 17.05 13.56
C ALA A 15 -18.12 17.44 13.99
N LEU A 16 -17.33 18.07 13.10
CA LEU A 16 -16.00 18.59 13.41
C LEU A 16 -16.07 19.69 14.49
N MET A 17 -17.04 20.61 14.40
CA MET A 17 -17.26 21.67 15.40
C MET A 17 -17.65 21.11 16.78
N SER A 18 -18.32 19.96 16.82
CA SER A 18 -18.69 19.28 18.07
C SER A 18 -17.52 18.55 18.77
N HIS A 19 -16.41 18.30 18.06
CA HIS A 19 -15.34 17.45 18.55
C HIS A 19 -14.31 18.24 19.39
N PRO A 20 -14.08 17.91 20.68
CA PRO A 20 -13.39 18.79 21.63
C PRO A 20 -11.91 19.07 21.30
N GLN A 21 -11.27 18.17 20.55
CA GLN A 21 -9.87 18.25 20.10
C GLN A 21 -9.71 18.93 18.73
N VAL A 22 -10.79 19.19 17.98
CA VAL A 22 -10.73 19.80 16.64
C VAL A 22 -10.95 21.32 16.73
N ARG A 23 -10.20 22.10 15.94
CA ARG A 23 -10.39 23.56 15.80
C ARG A 23 -10.49 23.93 14.33
N LEU A 24 -11.68 24.29 13.87
CA LEU A 24 -11.88 24.74 12.50
C LEU A 24 -11.31 26.14 12.36
N THR A 25 -10.32 26.28 11.47
CA THR A 25 -9.69 27.58 11.18
C THR A 25 -10.42 28.29 10.04
N HIS A 26 -11.08 27.53 9.15
CA HIS A 26 -11.77 28.08 7.99
C HIS A 26 -12.96 27.21 7.57
N VAL A 27 -14.11 27.83 7.28
CA VAL A 27 -15.26 27.22 6.60
C VAL A 27 -15.87 28.24 5.65
N TRP A 28 -15.84 27.97 4.35
CA TRP A 28 -16.50 28.80 3.34
C TRP A 28 -17.27 27.96 2.33
N ILE A 29 -18.44 28.44 1.93
CA ILE A 29 -19.27 27.87 0.87
C ILE A 29 -19.60 29.05 -0.05
N GLY A 30 -19.14 29.01 -1.29
CA GLY A 30 -19.42 30.09 -2.24
C GLY A 30 -20.90 30.16 -2.61
N PRO A 31 -21.42 31.34 -2.99
CA PRO A 31 -22.76 31.46 -3.55
C PRO A 31 -22.86 30.66 -4.85
N GLY A 32 -24.07 30.21 -5.24
CA GLY A 32 -24.26 29.48 -6.49
C GLY A 32 -23.74 30.25 -7.71
N ALA A 33 -23.02 29.56 -8.60
CA ALA A 33 -22.41 30.14 -9.79
C ALA A 33 -23.48 30.73 -10.74
N SER A 34 -23.21 31.93 -11.25
CA SER A 34 -24.10 32.58 -12.22
C SER A 34 -24.02 31.89 -13.59
N GLU A 35 -25.10 31.96 -14.38
CA GLU A 35 -25.10 31.47 -15.77
C GLU A 35 -24.01 32.14 -16.63
N ALA A 36 -23.68 33.41 -16.34
CA ALA A 36 -22.58 34.12 -17.00
C ALA A 36 -21.18 33.63 -16.60
N ALA A 37 -21.04 32.95 -15.45
CA ALA A 37 -19.82 32.29 -15.01
C ALA A 37 -19.68 30.89 -15.63
N LEU A 38 -20.79 30.14 -15.67
CA LEU A 38 -20.87 28.85 -16.37
C LEU A 38 -20.60 29.00 -17.88
N ALA A 39 -21.10 30.07 -18.51
CA ALA A 39 -20.81 30.40 -19.90
C ALA A 39 -19.34 30.81 -20.14
N ARG A 40 -18.64 31.35 -19.14
CA ARG A 40 -17.17 31.56 -19.23
C ARG A 40 -16.42 30.24 -19.19
N LEU A 41 -16.82 29.31 -18.33
CA LEU A 41 -16.25 27.96 -18.27
C LEU A 41 -16.46 27.19 -19.58
N GLU A 42 -17.66 27.26 -20.15
CA GLU A 42 -17.98 26.70 -21.47
C GLU A 42 -17.10 27.28 -22.59
N ALA A 43 -16.89 28.61 -22.59
CA ALA A 43 -16.04 29.28 -23.56
C ALA A 43 -14.55 28.93 -23.40
N ALA A 44 -14.06 28.82 -22.15
CA ALA A 44 -12.67 28.47 -21.84
C ALA A 44 -12.35 27.01 -22.22
N TRP A 45 -13.27 26.08 -21.95
CA TRP A 45 -13.10 24.66 -22.31
C TRP A 45 -13.47 24.35 -23.77
N GLY A 46 -14.00 25.33 -24.52
CA GLY A 46 -14.45 25.16 -25.92
C GLY A 46 -15.68 24.26 -26.09
N ARG A 47 -16.35 23.85 -25.00
CA ARG A 47 -17.48 22.92 -24.99
C ARG A 47 -18.34 23.06 -23.72
N PRO A 48 -19.63 22.67 -23.75
CA PRO A 48 -20.48 22.65 -22.57
C PRO A 48 -19.88 21.81 -21.43
N PRO A 49 -19.79 22.34 -20.19
CA PRO A 49 -19.37 21.57 -19.02
C PRO A 49 -20.36 20.44 -18.68
N PRO A 50 -19.90 19.27 -18.19
CA PRO A 50 -20.79 18.16 -17.86
C PRO A 50 -21.89 18.51 -16.85
N ALA A 51 -23.09 17.96 -17.05
CA ALA A 51 -24.29 18.35 -16.32
C ALA A 51 -24.17 18.23 -14.78
N GLY A 52 -23.45 17.22 -14.29
CA GLY A 52 -23.16 17.05 -12.86
C GLY A 52 -22.28 18.17 -12.27
N LEU A 53 -21.32 18.68 -13.04
CA LEU A 53 -20.46 19.80 -12.63
C LEU A 53 -21.26 21.12 -12.58
N VAL A 54 -22.11 21.36 -13.58
CA VAL A 54 -23.05 22.49 -13.59
C VAL A 54 -24.01 22.41 -12.39
N ALA A 55 -24.50 21.21 -12.06
CA ALA A 55 -25.37 20.97 -10.92
C ALA A 55 -24.66 21.11 -9.56
N LEU A 56 -23.34 20.89 -9.47
CA LEU A 56 -22.54 21.25 -8.29
C LEU A 56 -22.52 22.78 -8.14
N TYR A 57 -22.02 23.47 -9.17
CA TYR A 57 -21.66 24.87 -9.04
C TYR A 57 -22.85 25.83 -8.94
N ARG A 58 -24.00 25.49 -9.52
CA ARG A 58 -25.27 26.22 -9.26
C ARG A 58 -25.71 26.18 -7.78
N GLN A 59 -25.22 25.24 -6.98
CA GLN A 59 -25.52 25.16 -5.54
C GLN A 59 -24.47 25.88 -4.69
N ALA A 60 -23.18 25.75 -5.03
CA ALA A 60 -22.08 26.50 -4.41
C ALA A 60 -20.91 26.66 -5.38
N ASN A 61 -20.49 27.90 -5.66
CA ASN A 61 -19.31 28.20 -6.46
C ASN A 61 -18.05 28.12 -5.60
N GLY A 62 -17.47 26.92 -5.49
CA GLY A 62 -16.33 26.63 -4.60
C GLY A 62 -16.76 26.35 -3.16
N VAL A 63 -15.95 25.54 -2.46
CA VAL A 63 -16.17 25.14 -1.06
C VAL A 63 -14.81 24.90 -0.40
N GLN A 64 -14.58 25.54 0.74
CA GLN A 64 -13.32 25.49 1.48
C GLN A 64 -13.57 25.08 2.94
N LEU A 65 -12.75 24.17 3.47
CA LEU A 65 -12.83 23.69 4.85
C LEU A 65 -11.44 23.32 5.36
N ARG A 66 -11.03 23.90 6.49
CA ARG A 66 -9.75 23.59 7.14
C ARG A 66 -9.88 23.59 8.66
N TRP A 67 -9.21 22.64 9.31
CA TRP A 67 -9.10 22.57 10.76
C TRP A 67 -7.75 22.01 11.20
N VAL A 68 -7.38 22.30 12.44
CA VAL A 68 -6.20 21.77 13.13
C VAL A 68 -6.61 20.81 14.26
N ASP A 69 -5.65 20.01 14.72
CA ASP A 69 -5.76 19.22 15.95
C ASP A 69 -5.18 20.05 17.11
N ALA A 70 -6.02 20.38 18.10
CA ALA A 70 -5.65 21.19 19.26
C ALA A 70 -4.70 20.49 20.24
N ALA A 71 -4.42 19.20 20.05
CA ALA A 71 -3.39 18.45 20.77
C ALA A 71 -2.08 18.34 19.98
N HIS A 72 -2.00 18.86 18.76
CA HIS A 72 -0.76 18.86 17.98
C HIS A 72 0.24 19.89 18.51
N GLU A 73 1.53 19.56 18.55
CA GLU A 73 2.56 20.42 19.16
C GLU A 73 2.77 21.77 18.44
N THR A 74 2.33 21.89 17.19
CA THR A 74 2.40 23.13 16.40
C THR A 74 1.08 23.91 16.33
N TYR A 75 0.04 23.48 17.05
CA TYR A 75 -1.19 24.25 17.27
C TYR A 75 -0.84 25.53 18.05
N ASP A 76 -1.27 26.67 17.53
CA ASP A 76 -1.09 27.96 18.18
C ASP A 76 -2.48 28.59 18.36
N PRO A 77 -3.05 28.62 19.58
CA PRO A 77 -4.34 29.27 19.85
C PRO A 77 -4.41 30.72 19.36
N ALA A 78 -3.29 31.46 19.36
CA ALA A 78 -3.28 32.85 18.91
C ALA A 78 -3.38 33.00 17.38
N ARG A 79 -3.14 31.91 16.63
CA ARG A 79 -3.30 31.79 15.17
C ARG A 79 -4.58 31.05 14.80
N ASP A 80 -4.77 29.86 15.35
CA ASP A 80 -5.69 28.83 14.86
C ASP A 80 -7.11 28.95 15.42
N ASP A 81 -7.32 29.53 16.61
CA ASP A 81 -8.68 29.78 17.12
C ASP A 81 -9.39 30.93 16.38
N ARG A 82 -8.72 31.56 15.40
CA ARG A 82 -9.27 32.60 14.51
C ARG A 82 -10.07 31.99 13.36
N MET A 83 -11.22 31.42 13.67
CA MET A 83 -12.12 30.83 12.68
C MET A 83 -12.63 31.87 11.66
N SER A 84 -12.42 31.61 10.37
CA SER A 84 -12.90 32.46 9.25
C SER A 84 -14.09 31.83 8.53
N PHE A 85 -15.13 32.64 8.28
CA PHE A 85 -16.36 32.22 7.59
C PHE A 85 -16.70 33.04 6.32
N GLU A 86 -16.22 34.29 6.22
CA GLU A 86 -16.90 35.32 5.41
C GLU A 86 -16.44 35.40 3.95
N ARG A 87 -15.33 34.74 3.60
CA ARG A 87 -14.70 34.78 2.26
C ARG A 87 -13.85 33.54 2.02
N SER A 88 -13.65 33.20 0.74
CA SER A 88 -12.57 32.32 0.30
C SER A 88 -11.23 32.85 0.83
N ALA A 89 -10.34 31.94 1.20
CA ALA A 89 -8.96 32.25 1.57
C ALA A 89 -8.04 32.29 0.33
N GLU A 90 -6.82 32.81 0.54
CA GLU A 90 -5.67 32.40 -0.26
C GLU A 90 -5.51 30.85 -0.14
N PRO A 91 -4.93 30.17 -1.15
CA PRO A 91 -4.98 28.70 -1.26
C PRO A 91 -4.62 28.03 0.06
N LEU A 92 -5.51 27.20 0.60
CA LEU A 92 -5.50 26.86 2.04
C LEU A 92 -4.30 26.00 2.48
N HIS A 93 -3.50 25.55 1.52
CA HIS A 93 -2.20 24.89 1.71
C HIS A 93 -1.06 25.87 2.03
N GLU A 94 -1.13 27.15 1.65
CA GLU A 94 -0.12 28.17 1.95
C GLU A 94 -0.22 28.69 3.40
N VAL A 95 -1.41 28.60 4.02
CA VAL A 95 -1.67 29.11 5.38
C VAL A 95 -0.92 28.27 6.41
N GLY A 96 0.02 28.88 7.15
CA GLY A 96 0.88 28.17 8.12
C GLY A 96 0.14 27.46 9.26
N GLY A 97 0.77 26.41 9.82
CA GLY A 97 0.24 25.57 10.90
C GLY A 97 -0.02 24.12 10.46
N PHE A 98 0.01 23.16 11.40
CA PHE A 98 -0.37 21.78 11.09
C PHE A 98 -1.90 21.66 11.06
N ALA A 99 -2.46 21.75 9.86
CA ALA A 99 -3.82 21.31 9.65
C ALA A 99 -3.95 19.81 9.95
N ALA A 100 -5.04 19.44 10.60
CA ALA A 100 -5.48 18.06 10.71
C ALA A 100 -6.38 17.67 9.53
N GLY A 101 -7.00 18.65 8.86
CA GLY A 101 -7.86 18.44 7.69
C GLY A 101 -7.96 19.65 6.76
N LEU A 102 -8.19 19.34 5.48
CA LEU A 102 -8.31 20.30 4.38
C LEU A 102 -9.14 19.72 3.22
N LEU A 103 -10.07 20.53 2.71
CA LEU A 103 -10.74 20.44 1.43
C LEU A 103 -10.76 21.83 0.78
N ASP A 104 -10.35 21.92 -0.48
CA ASP A 104 -10.25 23.18 -1.25
C ASP A 104 -10.83 22.98 -2.66
N LEU A 105 -12.16 23.08 -2.80
CA LEU A 105 -12.84 22.97 -4.10
C LEU A 105 -12.87 24.34 -4.80
N PRO A 106 -12.34 24.45 -6.03
CA PRO A 106 -12.24 25.72 -6.75
C PRO A 106 -13.60 26.22 -7.24
N THR A 107 -13.65 27.52 -7.53
CA THR A 107 -14.72 28.18 -8.27
C THR A 107 -14.69 27.83 -9.77
N VAL A 108 -15.78 28.10 -10.49
CA VAL A 108 -15.81 28.02 -11.96
C VAL A 108 -14.93 29.08 -12.62
N GLU A 109 -14.72 30.23 -11.96
CA GLU A 109 -13.75 31.24 -12.40
C GLU A 109 -12.31 30.69 -12.40
N GLU A 110 -11.92 29.98 -11.32
CA GLU A 110 -10.59 29.37 -11.23
C GLU A 110 -10.44 28.19 -12.19
N LEU A 111 -11.46 27.34 -12.36
CA LEU A 111 -11.44 26.27 -13.37
C LEU A 111 -11.41 26.78 -14.83
N ALA A 112 -11.99 27.95 -15.09
CA ALA A 112 -11.92 28.60 -16.40
C ALA A 112 -10.58 29.31 -16.66
N GLY A 113 -9.78 29.53 -15.61
CA GLY A 113 -8.44 30.11 -15.67
C GLY A 113 -7.30 29.09 -15.57
N ARG A 114 -7.59 27.78 -15.49
CA ARG A 114 -6.58 26.70 -15.47
C ARG A 114 -6.30 26.20 -16.87
N GLU A 115 -5.01 26.06 -17.16
CA GLU A 115 -4.48 25.41 -18.37
C GLU A 115 -4.74 23.90 -18.34
N SER A 116 -4.79 23.26 -19.52
CA SER A 116 -4.99 21.82 -19.64
C SER A 116 -3.78 21.05 -19.09
N ILE A 117 -3.96 19.78 -18.70
CA ILE A 117 -2.82 18.94 -18.29
C ILE A 117 -1.82 18.76 -19.45
N ALA A 118 -2.29 18.74 -20.70
CA ALA A 118 -1.39 18.72 -21.86
C ALA A 118 -0.55 20.01 -21.98
N ALA A 119 -1.16 21.19 -21.82
CA ALA A 119 -0.47 22.48 -21.82
C ALA A 119 0.56 22.60 -20.69
N LEU A 120 0.16 22.23 -19.46
CA LEU A 120 1.01 22.27 -18.26
C LEU A 120 2.23 21.34 -18.34
N LEU A 121 2.20 20.33 -19.22
CA LEU A 121 3.28 19.37 -19.46
C LEU A 121 4.01 19.60 -20.79
N GLU A 122 3.71 20.69 -21.51
CA GLU A 122 4.26 21.02 -22.84
C GLU A 122 3.98 19.95 -23.93
N LEU A 123 2.91 19.14 -23.78
CA LEU A 123 2.58 18.00 -24.64
C LEU A 123 1.69 18.34 -25.86
N GLU A 124 1.44 19.61 -26.15
CA GLU A 124 0.49 20.01 -27.21
C GLU A 124 1.04 19.90 -28.65
N ASP A 125 2.37 19.76 -28.82
CA ASP A 125 3.06 19.66 -30.11
C ASP A 125 3.51 18.22 -30.49
N ASP A 126 3.32 17.22 -29.63
CA ASP A 126 3.73 15.82 -29.88
C ASP A 126 2.61 14.99 -30.56
N ASP A 127 2.92 14.37 -31.73
CA ASP A 127 2.00 13.50 -32.50
C ASP A 127 1.48 12.26 -31.72
N ASP A 128 2.14 11.89 -30.61
CA ASP A 128 1.78 10.76 -29.73
C ASP A 128 1.01 11.18 -28.45
N GLY A 129 0.65 12.46 -28.29
CA GLY A 129 0.01 13.00 -27.08
C GLY A 129 -1.39 12.42 -26.77
N ASP A 130 -1.67 12.08 -25.51
CA ASP A 130 -2.96 11.51 -25.10
C ASP A 130 -4.08 12.58 -25.13
N PRO A 131 -5.10 12.44 -26.00
CA PRO A 131 -6.19 13.42 -26.13
C PRO A 131 -7.09 13.52 -24.87
N ALA A 132 -6.96 12.61 -23.90
CA ALA A 132 -7.60 12.76 -22.60
C ALA A 132 -6.96 13.88 -21.75
N LEU A 133 -5.64 14.13 -21.89
CA LEU A 133 -4.92 15.15 -21.13
C LEU A 133 -5.24 16.59 -21.59
N ALA A 134 -5.50 16.76 -22.88
CA ALA A 134 -6.04 18.01 -23.45
C ALA A 134 -7.50 18.28 -23.03
N GLN A 135 -8.18 17.29 -22.42
CA GLN A 135 -9.54 17.41 -21.87
C GLN A 135 -9.57 17.16 -20.36
N ALA A 136 -8.45 17.48 -19.70
CA ALA A 136 -8.23 17.37 -18.27
C ALA A 136 -7.64 18.66 -17.68
N VAL A 137 -8.03 18.99 -16.45
CA VAL A 137 -7.45 20.09 -15.64
C VAL A 137 -7.19 19.63 -14.21
N VAL A 138 -6.24 20.27 -13.52
CA VAL A 138 -6.12 20.14 -12.05
C VAL A 138 -7.40 20.65 -11.39
N PHE A 139 -7.92 19.92 -10.40
CA PHE A 139 -9.16 20.20 -9.69
C PHE A 139 -8.91 20.60 -8.23
N GLU A 140 -8.27 19.74 -7.44
CA GLU A 140 -7.78 20.01 -6.09
C GLU A 140 -6.35 19.47 -5.98
N SER A 141 -5.39 20.27 -5.51
CA SER A 141 -4.07 19.73 -5.16
C SER A 141 -4.16 18.96 -3.85
N PHE A 142 -3.85 17.66 -3.89
CA PHE A 142 -4.05 16.73 -2.78
C PHE A 142 -2.86 16.72 -1.81
N SER A 143 -1.62 16.76 -2.31
CA SER A 143 -0.40 16.89 -1.48
C SER A 143 0.63 17.81 -2.13
N GLU A 144 1.86 17.88 -1.62
CA GLU A 144 2.95 18.59 -2.30
C GLU A 144 3.29 18.00 -3.68
N GLY A 145 2.93 16.74 -3.96
CA GLY A 145 3.22 16.05 -5.23
C GLY A 145 2.11 15.12 -5.72
N GLU A 146 0.86 15.35 -5.32
CA GLU A 146 -0.32 14.63 -5.84
C GLU A 146 -1.46 15.60 -6.11
N ASP A 147 -2.11 15.47 -7.27
CA ASP A 147 -3.15 16.38 -7.75
C ASP A 147 -4.38 15.60 -8.22
N VAL A 148 -5.57 16.02 -7.77
CA VAL A 148 -6.84 15.52 -8.28
C VAL A 148 -7.06 16.11 -9.68
N VAL A 149 -7.24 15.26 -10.67
CA VAL A 149 -7.43 15.66 -12.08
C VAL A 149 -8.88 15.43 -12.50
N LEU A 150 -9.51 16.44 -13.08
CA LEU A 150 -10.89 16.40 -13.59
C LEU A 150 -10.88 16.30 -15.12
N TYR A 151 -11.38 15.20 -15.65
CA TYR A 151 -11.53 14.97 -17.09
C TYR A 151 -12.94 15.38 -17.50
N TYR A 152 -13.06 16.48 -18.23
CA TYR A 152 -14.31 17.03 -18.77
C TYR A 152 -14.61 16.53 -20.20
N GLY A 153 -13.76 15.64 -20.72
CA GLY A 153 -13.93 15.00 -22.02
C GLY A 153 -15.01 13.91 -22.09
N GLY A 154 -15.44 13.60 -23.33
CA GLY A 154 -16.49 12.62 -23.63
C GLY A 154 -17.94 13.10 -23.36
N ASP A 155 -18.91 12.20 -23.52
CA ASP A 155 -20.36 12.48 -23.38
C ASP A 155 -20.93 12.09 -22.00
N ALA A 156 -20.08 11.95 -20.99
CA ALA A 156 -20.49 11.50 -19.66
C ALA A 156 -21.28 12.60 -18.90
N PRO A 157 -22.40 12.25 -18.22
CA PRO A 157 -23.20 13.24 -17.48
C PRO A 157 -22.52 13.75 -16.21
N GLU A 158 -21.58 12.99 -15.65
CA GLU A 158 -20.59 13.45 -14.67
C GLU A 158 -19.19 13.35 -15.29
N PRO A 159 -18.29 14.31 -15.01
CA PRO A 159 -16.89 14.20 -15.42
C PRO A 159 -16.18 13.08 -14.63
N TRP A 160 -15.14 12.50 -15.23
CA TRP A 160 -14.27 11.54 -14.55
C TRP A 160 -13.28 12.28 -13.66
N VAL A 161 -12.87 11.63 -12.56
CA VAL A 161 -11.86 12.14 -11.63
C VAL A 161 -10.77 11.10 -11.43
N GLY A 162 -9.52 11.50 -11.66
CA GLY A 162 -8.31 10.75 -11.34
C GLY A 162 -7.52 11.44 -10.24
N VAL A 163 -6.43 10.81 -9.80
CA VAL A 163 -5.37 11.47 -9.02
C VAL A 163 -4.05 11.18 -9.71
N ALA A 164 -3.37 12.24 -10.12
CA ALA A 164 -2.03 12.20 -10.67
C ALA A 164 -1.00 12.30 -9.54
N SER A 165 0.18 11.73 -9.77
CA SER A 165 1.27 11.65 -8.78
C SER A 165 2.61 12.10 -9.35
N ASP A 166 3.52 12.46 -8.44
CA ASP A 166 4.85 13.02 -8.72
C ASP A 166 4.77 14.29 -9.58
N HIS A 167 3.99 15.28 -9.09
CA HIS A 167 3.80 16.59 -9.73
C HIS A 167 3.30 16.49 -11.19
N LEU A 168 2.23 15.73 -11.42
CA LEU A 168 1.67 15.42 -12.75
C LEU A 168 2.56 14.55 -13.68
N ALA A 169 3.67 13.98 -13.21
CA ALA A 169 4.49 13.09 -14.04
C ALA A 169 3.82 11.72 -14.33
N GLU A 170 2.97 11.21 -13.41
CA GLU A 170 2.10 10.06 -13.66
C GLU A 170 0.62 10.50 -13.58
N VAL A 171 -0.05 10.61 -14.72
CA VAL A 171 -1.48 10.95 -14.84
C VAL A 171 -2.29 9.71 -15.29
N PRO A 172 -3.33 9.27 -14.55
CA PRO A 172 -4.10 8.08 -14.92
C PRO A 172 -5.05 8.33 -16.11
N PRO A 173 -5.51 7.28 -16.81
CA PRO A 173 -6.57 7.40 -17.81
C PRO A 173 -7.96 7.60 -17.17
N PRO A 174 -8.92 8.24 -17.87
CA PRO A 174 -10.28 8.39 -17.38
C PRO A 174 -11.04 7.05 -17.37
N GLY A 175 -11.86 6.81 -16.33
CA GLY A 175 -12.80 5.68 -16.30
C GLY A 175 -13.09 5.04 -14.94
N GLU A 176 -12.33 5.35 -13.88
CA GLU A 176 -12.49 4.67 -12.58
C GLU A 176 -13.56 5.30 -11.66
N ARG A 177 -13.80 6.62 -11.77
CA ARG A 177 -14.60 7.38 -10.80
C ARG A 177 -15.28 8.62 -11.39
N GLY A 178 -16.58 8.78 -11.14
CA GLY A 178 -17.31 10.03 -11.41
C GLY A 178 -17.20 11.05 -10.26
N LEU A 179 -17.38 12.34 -10.57
CA LEU A 179 -17.28 13.44 -9.61
C LEU A 179 -18.13 13.26 -8.34
N SER A 180 -19.38 12.80 -8.42
CA SER A 180 -20.21 12.56 -7.21
C SER A 180 -19.53 11.58 -6.26
N GLN A 181 -18.93 10.51 -6.79
CA GLN A 181 -18.26 9.48 -5.99
C GLN A 181 -16.95 9.99 -5.37
N HIS A 182 -16.25 10.92 -6.04
CA HIS A 182 -15.10 11.61 -5.46
C HIS A 182 -15.52 12.48 -4.28
N LEU A 183 -16.54 13.33 -4.47
CA LEU A 183 -17.05 14.24 -3.44
C LEU A 183 -17.66 13.48 -2.23
N GLU A 184 -18.42 12.41 -2.47
CA GLU A 184 -18.90 11.53 -1.41
C GLU A 184 -17.74 10.84 -0.66
N HIS A 185 -16.66 10.47 -1.36
CA HIS A 185 -15.49 9.86 -0.75
C HIS A 185 -14.68 10.85 0.10
N VAL A 186 -14.43 12.08 -0.38
CA VAL A 186 -13.73 13.13 0.40
C VAL A 186 -14.47 13.44 1.71
N LEU A 187 -15.81 13.49 1.68
CA LEU A 187 -16.62 13.61 2.89
C LEU A 187 -16.57 12.34 3.77
N ALA A 188 -16.54 11.14 3.18
CA ALA A 188 -16.54 9.87 3.91
C ALA A 188 -15.18 9.49 4.53
N THR A 189 -14.06 9.97 3.98
CA THR A 189 -12.71 9.76 4.56
C THR A 189 -12.41 10.70 5.72
N TRP A 190 -13.28 11.69 5.97
CA TRP A 190 -13.11 12.74 6.97
C TRP A 190 -11.79 13.50 6.79
N CYS A 191 -11.41 13.66 5.50
CA CYS A 191 -10.81 14.89 4.96
C CYS A 191 -9.55 15.36 5.74
N SER A 192 -8.58 14.45 5.93
CA SER A 192 -7.43 14.68 6.81
C SER A 192 -6.13 15.09 6.09
N VAL A 193 -5.46 16.13 6.57
CA VAL A 193 -4.11 16.58 6.15
C VAL A 193 -3.01 15.61 6.60
N TRP A 194 -3.36 14.65 7.44
CA TRP A 194 -2.63 13.42 7.72
C TRP A 194 -2.22 12.64 6.44
N HIS A 195 -2.85 12.91 5.28
CA HIS A 195 -2.40 12.46 3.96
C HIS A 195 -1.19 13.20 3.39
N ARG A 196 -1.06 14.51 3.66
CA ARG A 196 -0.42 15.46 2.74
C ARG A 196 1.09 15.69 2.97
N ARG A 197 1.68 15.17 4.07
CA ARG A 197 3.13 15.22 4.34
C ARG A 197 3.72 13.91 4.90
N ASP A 198 3.24 13.44 6.06
CA ASP A 198 3.90 12.31 6.78
C ASP A 198 3.48 10.90 6.31
N GLY A 199 3.13 10.79 5.03
CA GLY A 199 3.01 9.53 4.30
C GLY A 199 1.74 8.73 4.54
N GLY A 200 0.58 9.36 4.70
CA GLY A 200 -0.69 8.67 4.46
C GLY A 200 -0.79 8.12 3.01
N PRO A 201 -1.86 7.38 2.66
CA PRO A 201 -1.98 6.76 1.34
C PRO A 201 -1.70 7.70 0.17
N ARG A 202 -0.64 7.37 -0.56
CA ARG A 202 -0.15 8.02 -1.78
C ARG A 202 -1.04 7.62 -2.96
N GLY A 203 -2.17 8.29 -3.12
CA GLY A 203 -3.18 7.95 -4.11
C GLY A 203 -4.52 7.45 -3.55
N LEU A 204 -5.58 7.89 -4.23
CA LEU A 204 -6.99 7.68 -3.91
C LEU A 204 -7.38 6.18 -3.81
N GLU A 205 -6.77 5.33 -4.62
CA GLU A 205 -6.98 3.87 -4.59
C GLU A 205 -6.62 3.25 -3.24
N ALA A 206 -5.50 3.64 -2.63
CA ALA A 206 -5.06 3.07 -1.36
C ALA A 206 -5.97 3.52 -0.20
N LEU A 207 -6.50 4.76 -0.29
CA LEU A 207 -7.59 5.26 0.57
C LEU A 207 -8.86 4.42 0.46
N LEU A 208 -9.26 4.06 -0.77
CA LEU A 208 -10.44 3.24 -1.07
C LEU A 208 -10.28 1.79 -0.65
N ARG A 209 -9.06 1.26 -0.68
CA ARG A 209 -8.69 -0.07 -0.19
C ARG A 209 -8.61 -0.15 1.35
N ARG A 210 -9.18 0.82 2.09
CA ARG A 210 -9.51 0.66 3.52
C ARG A 210 -10.52 -0.49 3.70
N ARG A 211 -9.94 -1.70 3.83
CA ARG A 211 -10.54 -2.89 4.45
C ARG A 211 -11.35 -2.49 5.69
N ARG A 212 -12.45 -3.22 5.96
CA ARG A 212 -13.40 -2.98 7.07
C ARG A 212 -12.67 -2.41 8.32
N PRO A 213 -13.11 -1.27 8.89
CA PRO A 213 -12.40 -0.63 9.99
C PRO A 213 -12.21 -1.63 11.14
N VAL A 214 -10.96 -1.78 11.55
CA VAL A 214 -10.56 -2.82 12.50
C VAL A 214 -11.06 -2.44 13.89
N ASP A 215 -12.14 -3.08 14.35
CA ASP A 215 -12.70 -2.86 15.69
C ASP A 215 -11.66 -3.28 16.76
N PRO A 216 -11.04 -2.33 17.48
CA PRO A 216 -9.98 -2.64 18.44
C PRO A 216 -10.52 -3.47 19.61
N THR A 217 -11.81 -3.33 19.95
CA THR A 217 -12.43 -4.09 21.05
C THR A 217 -12.56 -5.58 20.74
N ARG A 218 -12.43 -5.97 19.46
CA ARG A 218 -12.53 -7.36 18.99
C ARG A 218 -11.22 -7.91 18.45
N LEU A 219 -10.18 -7.09 18.27
CA LEU A 219 -8.98 -7.48 17.53
C LEU A 219 -8.16 -8.58 18.23
N ALA A 220 -8.18 -8.62 19.57
CA ALA A 220 -7.47 -9.63 20.35
C ALA A 220 -7.91 -11.06 19.97
N GLY A 221 -6.94 -11.94 19.73
CA GLY A 221 -7.15 -13.33 19.32
C GLY A 221 -7.48 -13.55 17.84
N GLN A 222 -7.78 -12.50 17.07
CA GLN A 222 -7.98 -12.59 15.60
C GLN A 222 -6.65 -12.76 14.86
N ARG A 223 -6.73 -12.99 13.54
CA ARG A 223 -5.58 -12.99 12.63
C ARG A 223 -5.47 -11.66 11.89
N ALA A 224 -4.22 -11.31 11.58
CA ALA A 224 -3.81 -9.99 11.16
C ALA A 224 -2.72 -10.06 10.08
N LEU A 225 -2.73 -9.07 9.19
CA LEU A 225 -1.69 -8.75 8.23
C LEU A 225 -0.94 -7.48 8.70
N TYR A 226 0.34 -7.40 8.41
CA TYR A 226 1.15 -6.19 8.56
C TYR A 226 2.31 -6.19 7.54
N ILE A 227 2.92 -5.03 7.28
CA ILE A 227 4.10 -4.89 6.41
C ILE A 227 5.35 -4.78 7.29
N ASP A 228 6.42 -5.51 6.95
CA ASP A 228 7.68 -5.52 7.72
C ASP A 228 8.88 -5.07 6.88
N ASP A 229 9.23 -3.78 6.97
CA ASP A 229 10.41 -3.16 6.34
C ASP A 229 11.72 -3.91 6.64
N SER A 230 11.83 -4.50 7.85
CA SER A 230 13.04 -5.23 8.25
C SER A 230 13.20 -6.55 7.50
N ARG A 231 12.09 -7.06 6.95
CA ARG A 231 11.97 -8.25 6.09
C ARG A 231 11.67 -7.86 4.64
N ALA A 232 12.31 -6.79 4.15
CA ALA A 232 12.19 -6.28 2.78
C ALA A 232 10.77 -5.82 2.38
N HIS A 233 10.01 -5.26 3.33
CA HIS A 233 8.61 -4.85 3.18
C HIS A 233 7.66 -6.02 2.86
N ALA A 234 7.99 -7.23 3.31
CA ALA A 234 7.13 -8.39 3.12
C ALA A 234 5.78 -8.21 3.83
N ILE A 235 4.71 -8.70 3.18
CA ILE A 235 3.39 -8.85 3.79
C ILE A 235 3.44 -10.03 4.75
N MET A 236 3.58 -9.71 6.03
CA MET A 236 3.56 -10.68 7.11
C MET A 236 2.12 -10.97 7.58
N ARG A 237 1.94 -12.12 8.21
CA ARG A 237 0.70 -12.56 8.83
C ARG A 237 0.97 -13.11 10.23
N GLY A 238 -0.02 -13.04 11.10
CA GLY A 238 0.10 -13.48 12.50
C GLY A 238 -1.23 -13.51 13.23
N ARG A 239 -1.16 -13.82 14.53
CA ARG A 239 -2.27 -13.74 15.48
C ARG A 239 -2.05 -12.59 16.44
N VAL A 240 -3.10 -11.81 16.68
CA VAL A 240 -3.10 -10.75 17.70
C VAL A 240 -3.18 -11.38 19.07
N LEU A 241 -2.22 -11.05 19.94
CA LEU A 241 -2.22 -11.44 21.34
C LEU A 241 -2.96 -10.39 22.19
N ALA A 242 -2.64 -9.11 22.01
CA ALA A 242 -3.19 -8.02 22.81
C ALA A 242 -3.16 -6.67 22.05
N LEU A 243 -3.91 -5.69 22.56
CA LEU A 243 -3.64 -4.28 22.35
C LEU A 243 -2.84 -3.75 23.54
N VAL A 244 -1.85 -2.90 23.27
CA VAL A 244 -0.89 -2.41 24.26
C VAL A 244 -0.68 -0.91 24.07
N GLU A 245 -1.08 -0.11 25.05
CA GLU A 245 -0.76 1.33 25.07
C GLU A 245 0.73 1.53 25.38
N ALA A 246 1.47 2.15 24.45
CA ALA A 246 2.86 2.53 24.65
C ALA A 246 2.98 3.76 25.57
N PRO A 247 3.63 3.67 26.75
CA PRO A 247 3.86 4.83 27.62
C PRO A 247 4.56 6.01 26.96
N ARG A 248 5.39 5.75 25.93
CA ARG A 248 6.02 6.75 25.07
C ARG A 248 5.83 6.34 23.61
N ALA A 249 5.20 7.19 22.80
CA ALA A 249 5.36 7.14 21.36
C ALA A 249 6.64 7.91 20.98
N PRO A 250 7.40 7.50 19.94
CA PRO A 250 8.41 8.35 19.34
C PRO A 250 7.77 9.42 18.45
N ASP A 251 8.49 10.51 18.23
CA ASP A 251 7.96 11.73 17.60
C ASP A 251 7.44 11.50 16.16
N TRP A 252 8.01 10.53 15.42
CA TRP A 252 7.57 10.14 14.07
C TRP A 252 6.33 9.21 14.02
N TRP A 253 5.71 8.92 15.17
CA TRP A 253 4.56 8.02 15.31
C TRP A 253 3.30 8.84 15.65
N PHE A 254 2.89 9.66 14.68
CA PHE A 254 1.85 10.68 14.78
C PHE A 254 0.40 10.18 14.99
N PHE A 255 0.19 8.89 15.28
CA PHE A 255 -1.14 8.28 15.41
C PHE A 255 -1.12 7.11 16.40
N ALA A 256 -1.95 7.20 17.44
CA ALA A 256 -2.22 6.17 18.45
C ALA A 256 -1.00 5.55 19.15
N ARG A 257 -0.90 5.74 20.47
CA ARG A 257 -0.02 4.97 21.36
C ARG A 257 -0.35 3.47 21.37
N THR A 258 -1.51 3.08 20.87
CA THR A 258 -1.99 1.71 20.74
C THR A 258 -1.14 0.89 19.75
N LEU A 259 -0.28 0.04 20.30
CA LEU A 259 0.33 -1.08 19.60
C LEU A 259 -0.62 -2.28 19.57
N VAL A 260 -0.41 -3.13 18.57
CA VAL A 260 -0.91 -4.49 18.49
C VAL A 260 0.27 -5.42 18.79
N GLU A 261 0.14 -6.22 19.85
CA GLU A 261 1.05 -7.33 20.11
C GLU A 261 0.65 -8.49 19.19
N LEU A 262 1.58 -8.94 18.35
CA LEU A 262 1.35 -10.00 17.37
C LEU A 262 2.36 -11.13 17.60
N GLU A 263 1.88 -12.37 17.57
CA GLU A 263 2.70 -13.54 17.27
C GLU A 263 2.60 -13.80 15.77
N ASP A 264 3.70 -13.64 15.03
CA ASP A 264 3.70 -13.87 13.59
C ASP A 264 3.69 -15.37 13.23
N ASP A 265 3.41 -15.70 11.97
CA ASP A 265 3.40 -17.08 11.49
C ASP A 265 4.81 -17.72 11.38
N LEU A 266 5.84 -17.02 11.87
CA LEU A 266 7.20 -17.51 12.11
C LEU A 266 7.51 -17.57 13.63
N GLY A 267 6.55 -17.34 14.51
CA GLY A 267 6.72 -17.40 15.97
C GLY A 267 7.60 -16.29 16.56
N GLU A 268 7.80 -15.17 15.86
CA GLU A 268 8.34 -13.95 16.47
C GLU A 268 7.19 -13.19 17.14
N THR A 269 7.29 -12.90 18.44
CA THR A 269 6.37 -11.95 19.09
C THR A 269 6.90 -10.53 18.90
N ILE A 270 6.13 -9.71 18.20
CA ILE A 270 6.47 -8.33 17.83
C ILE A 270 5.40 -7.35 18.35
N PHE A 271 5.69 -6.06 18.18
CA PHE A 271 4.67 -5.01 18.23
C PHE A 271 4.54 -4.33 16.86
N ALA A 272 3.32 -4.12 16.37
CA ALA A 272 3.04 -3.29 15.18
C ALA A 272 2.02 -2.18 15.53
N PRO A 273 2.14 -0.96 14.99
CA PRO A 273 1.13 0.09 15.20
C PRO A 273 -0.26 -0.36 14.73
N LEU A 274 -1.33 -0.03 15.47
CA LEU A 274 -2.71 -0.45 15.13
C LEU A 274 -3.15 -0.03 13.72
N ARG A 275 -2.71 1.14 13.25
CA ARG A 275 -2.92 1.64 11.88
C ARG A 275 -2.23 0.79 10.79
N CYS A 276 -1.20 0.04 11.15
CA CYS A 276 -0.40 -0.82 10.27
C CYS A 276 -0.82 -2.30 10.39
N VAL A 277 -2.02 -2.56 10.92
CA VAL A 277 -2.61 -3.89 11.03
C VAL A 277 -3.92 -3.94 10.24
N ALA A 278 -4.02 -4.93 9.35
CA ALA A 278 -5.22 -5.17 8.55
C ALA A 278 -5.79 -6.57 8.82
N LEU A 279 -7.12 -6.70 8.79
CA LEU A 279 -7.76 -8.03 8.85
C LEU A 279 -7.67 -8.74 7.48
N PRO A 280 -7.38 -10.05 7.42
CA PRO A 280 -7.46 -10.84 6.20
C PRO A 280 -8.84 -10.82 5.54
N GLU A 281 -8.86 -11.07 4.23
CA GLU A 281 -10.12 -11.15 3.46
C GLU A 281 -10.77 -12.53 3.60
N GLU A 282 -12.10 -12.54 3.51
CA GLU A 282 -12.88 -13.77 3.39
C GLU A 282 -12.53 -14.43 2.04
N GLY A 283 -11.82 -15.57 2.11
CA GLY A 283 -11.34 -16.29 0.93
C GLY A 283 -9.84 -16.12 0.61
N ASP A 284 -9.07 -15.36 1.39
CA ASP A 284 -7.60 -15.28 1.29
C ASP A 284 -7.00 -16.69 1.17
N PRO A 285 -6.29 -17.02 0.07
CA PRO A 285 -5.68 -18.34 -0.13
C PRO A 285 -4.79 -18.77 1.04
N TYR A 286 -4.11 -17.82 1.70
CA TYR A 286 -3.24 -18.11 2.83
C TYR A 286 -4.05 -18.61 4.03
N GLU A 287 -5.11 -17.90 4.38
CA GLU A 287 -5.97 -18.22 5.52
C GLU A 287 -6.76 -19.52 5.29
N ARG A 288 -7.04 -19.87 4.02
CA ARG A 288 -7.58 -21.18 3.64
C ARG A 288 -6.55 -22.31 3.80
N LEU A 289 -5.31 -22.12 3.33
CA LEU A 289 -4.30 -23.17 3.27
C LEU A 289 -3.54 -23.40 4.58
N ARG A 290 -3.35 -22.34 5.39
CA ARG A 290 -2.63 -22.41 6.67
C ARG A 290 -3.21 -23.44 7.68
N PRO A 291 -4.54 -23.54 7.91
CA PRO A 291 -5.09 -24.55 8.81
C PRO A 291 -5.20 -25.94 8.17
N ASP A 292 -5.24 -26.05 6.83
CA ASP A 292 -5.36 -27.32 6.12
C ASP A 292 -3.99 -27.82 5.64
N HIS A 293 -3.30 -28.50 6.55
CA HIS A 293 -2.01 -29.14 6.28
C HIS A 293 -2.07 -30.22 5.18
N GLN A 294 -3.26 -30.76 4.84
CA GLN A 294 -3.40 -31.72 3.75
C GLN A 294 -3.51 -31.00 2.41
N ALA A 295 -4.36 -29.97 2.30
CA ALA A 295 -4.46 -29.14 1.11
C ALA A 295 -3.15 -28.40 0.80
N LEU A 296 -2.44 -27.87 1.80
CA LEU A 296 -1.15 -27.20 1.61
C LEU A 296 -0.09 -28.16 1.04
N VAL A 297 -0.02 -29.41 1.53
CA VAL A 297 0.92 -30.38 0.98
C VAL A 297 0.47 -30.86 -0.40
N ALA A 298 -0.82 -31.14 -0.61
CA ALA A 298 -1.36 -31.52 -1.92
C ALA A 298 -1.15 -30.43 -2.98
N LEU A 299 -1.10 -29.16 -2.59
CA LEU A 299 -0.75 -28.03 -3.45
C LEU A 299 0.73 -28.01 -3.84
N LEU A 300 1.63 -28.12 -2.87
CA LEU A 300 3.09 -28.16 -3.10
C LEU A 300 3.52 -29.43 -3.87
N GLU A 301 2.82 -30.54 -3.63
CA GLU A 301 3.00 -31.82 -4.33
C GLU A 301 2.20 -31.90 -5.65
N GLY A 302 1.35 -30.89 -5.95
CA GLY A 302 0.41 -30.83 -7.09
C GLY A 302 0.92 -30.13 -8.36
N PRO A 303 0.05 -29.89 -9.36
CA PRO A 303 0.42 -29.28 -10.65
C PRO A 303 0.95 -27.85 -10.53
N ALA A 304 1.89 -27.47 -11.40
CA ALA A 304 2.52 -26.14 -11.41
C ALA A 304 1.52 -24.98 -11.59
N ALA A 305 0.46 -25.18 -12.38
CA ALA A 305 -0.61 -24.21 -12.56
C ALA A 305 -1.36 -23.94 -11.25
N ALA A 306 -1.94 -24.99 -10.64
CA ALA A 306 -2.65 -24.87 -9.37
C ALA A 306 -1.78 -24.25 -8.25
N LEU A 307 -0.50 -24.63 -8.19
CA LEU A 307 0.48 -24.03 -7.29
C LEU A 307 0.64 -22.52 -7.50
N PHE A 308 0.73 -22.07 -8.76
CA PHE A 308 0.82 -20.65 -9.10
C PHE A 308 -0.49 -19.90 -8.80
N ASP A 309 -1.63 -20.45 -9.23
CA ASP A 309 -2.95 -19.84 -9.08
C ASP A 309 -3.33 -19.62 -7.61
N GLN A 310 -2.85 -20.48 -6.70
CA GLN A 310 -3.07 -20.34 -5.25
C GLN A 310 -2.02 -19.47 -4.56
N LEU A 311 -0.72 -19.60 -4.89
CA LEU A 311 0.35 -18.93 -4.15
C LEU A 311 0.66 -17.52 -4.66
N ALA A 312 0.66 -17.29 -5.98
CA ALA A 312 1.03 -15.99 -6.53
C ALA A 312 0.19 -14.81 -5.98
N PRO A 313 -1.15 -14.94 -5.77
CA PRO A 313 -1.96 -13.89 -5.17
C PRO A 313 -1.61 -13.49 -3.72
N MET A 314 -0.80 -14.27 -2.99
CA MET A 314 -0.43 -14.00 -1.59
C MET A 314 0.64 -12.90 -1.41
N THR A 315 1.14 -12.34 -2.52
CA THR A 315 2.40 -11.58 -2.58
C THR A 315 2.20 -10.09 -2.91
N ASP A 316 3.25 -9.28 -2.81
CA ASP A 316 3.38 -7.99 -3.50
C ASP A 316 4.79 -7.97 -4.10
N ARG A 317 4.89 -8.16 -5.43
CA ARG A 317 6.17 -8.38 -6.12
C ARG A 317 6.97 -7.08 -6.30
N ARG A 318 7.65 -6.63 -5.25
CA ARG A 318 8.80 -5.73 -5.36
C ARG A 318 9.94 -6.44 -6.13
N ALA A 319 11.02 -5.72 -6.43
CA ALA A 319 12.28 -6.36 -6.80
C ALA A 319 12.97 -6.87 -5.52
N SER A 320 13.78 -7.92 -5.62
CA SER A 320 14.47 -8.53 -4.46
C SER A 320 15.40 -7.53 -3.76
N VAL A 321 14.97 -6.98 -2.62
CA VAL A 321 15.76 -6.05 -1.81
C VAL A 321 16.69 -6.84 -0.90
N GLY A 322 17.95 -6.41 -0.79
CA GLY A 322 18.92 -7.00 0.14
C GLY A 322 18.51 -6.83 1.60
N VAL A 323 18.38 -7.93 2.35
CA VAL A 323 18.34 -7.87 3.82
C VAL A 323 19.68 -7.30 4.30
N ALA A 324 19.69 -6.41 5.31
CA ALA A 324 20.97 -5.89 5.80
C ALA A 324 21.78 -7.03 6.44
N GLY A 325 23.08 -7.14 6.13
CA GLY A 325 23.93 -8.24 6.62
C GLY A 325 23.57 -9.64 6.10
N GLY A 326 22.59 -9.77 5.19
CA GLY A 326 22.09 -11.05 4.69
C GLY A 326 21.93 -11.09 3.17
N PRO A 327 21.53 -12.26 2.62
CA PRO A 327 21.23 -12.40 1.20
C PRO A 327 20.03 -11.55 0.78
N ALA A 328 20.01 -11.13 -0.49
CA ALA A 328 18.77 -10.66 -1.12
C ALA A 328 17.77 -11.81 -1.27
N LEU A 329 16.52 -11.54 -0.87
CA LEU A 329 15.39 -12.47 -0.90
C LEU A 329 14.19 -11.80 -1.61
N ALA A 330 13.26 -12.59 -2.13
CA ALA A 330 11.93 -12.11 -2.49
C ALA A 330 11.08 -11.76 -1.26
N ASP A 331 10.31 -10.68 -1.32
CA ASP A 331 9.22 -10.31 -0.40
C ASP A 331 8.33 -11.51 -0.01
N ALA A 332 7.83 -12.21 -1.03
CA ALA A 332 6.97 -13.38 -0.95
C ALA A 332 7.54 -14.55 -0.13
N ALA A 333 8.87 -14.63 0.01
CA ALA A 333 9.55 -15.71 0.72
C ALA A 333 9.11 -15.81 2.19
N TRP A 334 8.90 -14.67 2.84
CA TRP A 334 8.50 -14.60 4.25
C TRP A 334 7.07 -15.09 4.47
N ALA A 335 6.15 -14.71 3.58
CA ALA A 335 4.79 -15.24 3.59
C ALA A 335 4.81 -16.76 3.39
N TYR A 336 5.47 -17.27 2.34
CA TYR A 336 5.54 -18.71 2.07
C TYR A 336 6.23 -19.49 3.20
N ALA A 337 7.28 -18.95 3.82
CA ALA A 337 7.93 -19.57 4.97
C ALA A 337 6.99 -19.68 6.18
N GLY A 338 6.21 -18.63 6.46
CA GLY A 338 5.17 -18.65 7.50
C GLY A 338 3.97 -19.56 7.16
N LEU A 339 3.68 -19.77 5.88
CA LEU A 339 2.62 -20.70 5.47
C LEU A 339 3.03 -22.15 5.76
N VAL A 340 4.27 -22.52 5.42
CA VAL A 340 4.78 -23.90 5.59
C VAL A 340 5.39 -24.17 6.96
N SER A 341 5.57 -23.17 7.84
CA SER A 341 5.99 -23.36 9.24
C SER A 341 4.99 -24.19 10.06
N THR A 342 3.75 -24.27 9.58
CA THR A 342 2.66 -25.14 10.07
C THR A 342 2.96 -26.63 9.91
N LEU A 343 3.85 -27.00 8.98
CA LEU A 343 4.25 -28.37 8.68
C LEU A 343 5.54 -28.75 9.44
N PRO A 344 5.78 -30.04 9.71
CA PRO A 344 7.08 -30.51 10.19
C PRO A 344 8.21 -30.03 9.26
N PRO A 345 9.35 -29.51 9.75
CA PRO A 345 10.38 -28.88 8.92
C PRO A 345 10.91 -29.77 7.79
N GLU A 346 11.01 -31.08 8.03
CA GLU A 346 11.41 -32.09 7.04
C GLU A 346 10.41 -32.19 5.89
N ARG A 347 9.12 -32.09 6.20
CA ARG A 347 8.03 -32.14 5.21
C ARG A 347 7.94 -30.82 4.45
N ALA A 348 8.01 -29.69 5.15
CA ALA A 348 8.06 -28.36 4.54
C ALA A 348 9.21 -28.25 3.53
N ALA A 349 10.43 -28.60 3.94
CA ALA A 349 11.63 -28.51 3.11
C ALA A 349 11.54 -29.40 1.86
N ARG A 350 11.08 -30.65 2.00
CA ARG A 350 10.92 -31.60 0.87
C ARG A 350 9.81 -31.15 -0.09
N ALA A 351 8.70 -30.65 0.42
CA ALA A 351 7.59 -30.16 -0.38
C ALA A 351 8.00 -28.92 -1.19
N LEU A 352 8.67 -27.94 -0.57
CA LEU A 352 9.23 -26.77 -1.27
C LEU A 352 10.21 -27.18 -2.39
N VAL A 353 11.15 -28.08 -2.12
CA VAL A 353 12.09 -28.57 -3.17
C VAL A 353 11.34 -29.27 -4.31
N SER A 354 10.29 -30.03 -4.03
CA SER A 354 9.49 -30.71 -5.05
C SER A 354 8.54 -29.77 -5.82
N ALA A 355 8.18 -28.63 -5.24
CA ALA A 355 7.48 -27.55 -5.93
C ALA A 355 8.42 -26.78 -6.87
N VAL A 356 9.61 -26.41 -6.40
CA VAL A 356 10.65 -25.70 -7.16
C VAL A 356 11.14 -26.50 -8.36
N ASP A 357 11.53 -27.77 -8.16
CA ASP A 357 12.04 -28.63 -9.25
C ASP A 357 11.01 -28.80 -10.37
N ARG A 358 9.72 -28.79 -10.03
CA ARG A 358 8.59 -28.84 -10.98
C ARG A 358 8.43 -27.53 -11.74
N LEU A 359 8.36 -26.40 -11.05
CA LEU A 359 8.23 -25.07 -11.65
C LEU A 359 9.38 -24.74 -12.61
N LEU A 360 10.61 -25.18 -12.30
CA LEU A 360 11.80 -24.92 -13.14
C LEU A 360 11.93 -25.84 -14.36
N ARG A 361 11.25 -27.00 -14.35
CA ARG A 361 11.20 -27.97 -15.46
C ARG A 361 10.01 -27.77 -16.39
N ASP A 362 8.99 -27.05 -15.96
CA ASP A 362 7.80 -26.75 -16.77
C ASP A 362 8.19 -26.00 -18.06
N PRO A 363 7.66 -26.36 -19.24
CA PRO A 363 8.00 -25.69 -20.50
C PRO A 363 7.61 -24.20 -20.52
N ASP A 364 6.55 -23.82 -19.79
CA ASP A 364 6.09 -22.44 -19.67
C ASP A 364 6.79 -21.68 -18.51
N VAL A 365 7.95 -22.15 -18.01
CA VAL A 365 8.63 -21.57 -16.81
C VAL A 365 8.81 -20.05 -16.84
N TYR A 366 9.10 -19.48 -18.02
CA TYR A 366 9.27 -18.03 -18.23
C TYR A 366 8.02 -17.31 -18.76
N ARG A 367 6.96 -18.05 -19.10
CA ARG A 367 5.74 -17.47 -19.67
C ARG A 367 5.02 -16.64 -18.63
N GLU A 368 4.65 -15.42 -19.00
CA GLU A 368 3.80 -14.59 -18.15
C GLU A 368 2.36 -15.14 -18.07
N ARG A 369 1.82 -15.06 -16.86
CA ARG A 369 0.49 -15.52 -16.47
C ARG A 369 -0.14 -14.42 -15.62
N ALA A 370 -1.41 -14.10 -15.87
CA ALA A 370 -2.15 -13.16 -15.03
C ALA A 370 -2.23 -13.69 -13.58
N VAL A 371 -2.11 -12.80 -12.59
CA VAL A 371 -2.26 -13.15 -11.18
C VAL A 371 -3.61 -12.67 -10.68
N ALA A 372 -4.40 -13.57 -10.11
CA ALA A 372 -5.71 -13.27 -9.52
C ALA A 372 -5.57 -12.58 -8.15
N TRP A 373 -4.98 -11.38 -8.13
CA TRP A 373 -4.76 -10.59 -6.91
C TRP A 373 -6.06 -10.32 -6.15
N SER A 374 -6.13 -10.73 -4.87
CA SER A 374 -7.28 -10.36 -4.03
C SER A 374 -7.46 -8.83 -3.98
N PRO A 375 -8.69 -8.30 -3.89
CA PRO A 375 -8.94 -6.86 -3.90
C PRO A 375 -8.23 -6.10 -2.77
N SER A 376 -8.00 -6.75 -1.64
CA SER A 376 -7.48 -6.10 -0.43
C SER A 376 -5.96 -6.12 -0.27
N HIS A 377 -5.24 -6.97 -1.00
CA HIS A 377 -3.77 -6.96 -0.98
C HIS A 377 -3.27 -5.61 -1.51
N PRO A 378 -2.26 -4.97 -0.88
CA PRO A 378 -1.70 -3.71 -1.39
C PRO A 378 -1.07 -3.99 -2.76
N ARG A 379 -1.71 -3.51 -3.82
CA ARG A 379 -1.22 -3.64 -5.19
C ARG A 379 -0.35 -2.43 -5.51
N ARG A 380 0.89 -2.66 -5.96
CA ARG A 380 1.52 -1.73 -6.91
C ARG A 380 0.81 -1.85 -8.26
N PRO A 381 0.55 -0.74 -8.98
CA PRO A 381 -0.18 -0.77 -10.26
C PRO A 381 0.56 -1.55 -11.37
N LEU A 382 1.89 -1.71 -11.24
CA LEU A 382 2.77 -2.13 -12.33
C LEU A 382 2.84 -3.64 -12.65
N ARG A 383 2.13 -4.54 -11.94
CA ARG A 383 2.24 -6.00 -12.17
C ARG A 383 0.92 -6.77 -12.04
N ALA A 384 0.15 -6.82 -13.13
CA ALA A 384 -0.95 -7.78 -13.30
C ALA A 384 -0.49 -9.22 -13.57
N SER A 385 0.79 -9.45 -13.86
CA SER A 385 1.35 -10.73 -14.29
C SER A 385 2.46 -11.27 -13.39
N GLY A 386 2.73 -12.58 -13.52
CA GLY A 386 3.83 -13.29 -12.90
C GLY A 386 4.28 -14.49 -13.71
N THR A 387 5.36 -15.13 -13.26
CA THR A 387 5.99 -16.29 -13.91
C THR A 387 6.26 -17.40 -12.90
N TYR A 388 6.28 -18.65 -13.37
CA TYR A 388 6.70 -19.81 -12.58
C TYR A 388 8.16 -19.67 -12.11
N TYR A 389 9.04 -19.09 -12.93
CA TYR A 389 10.42 -18.75 -12.54
C TYR A 389 10.46 -17.90 -11.27
N GLY A 390 9.73 -16.77 -11.25
CA GLY A 390 9.70 -15.89 -10.08
C GLY A 390 9.06 -16.53 -8.84
N LEU A 391 8.10 -17.45 -9.03
CA LEU A 391 7.54 -18.24 -7.94
C LEU A 391 8.57 -19.26 -7.38
N ALA A 392 9.33 -19.92 -8.26
CA ALA A 392 10.37 -20.86 -7.86
C ALA A 392 11.50 -20.18 -7.06
N ILE A 393 11.90 -18.96 -7.44
CA ILE A 393 12.85 -18.16 -6.64
C ILE A 393 12.29 -17.86 -5.25
N ALA A 394 11.05 -17.36 -5.16
CA ALA A 394 10.44 -17.05 -3.85
C ALA A 394 10.24 -18.29 -2.96
N LEU A 395 9.98 -19.47 -3.54
CA LEU A 395 9.90 -20.74 -2.79
C LEU A 395 11.28 -21.27 -2.36
N LEU A 396 12.35 -20.95 -3.09
CA LEU A 396 13.73 -21.20 -2.65
C LEU A 396 14.13 -20.26 -1.51
N ASP A 397 13.82 -18.98 -1.61
CA ASP A 397 14.08 -18.02 -0.53
C ASP A 397 13.26 -18.37 0.74
N ALA A 398 12.05 -18.90 0.59
CA ALA A 398 11.27 -19.45 1.70
C ALA A 398 11.96 -20.67 2.34
N LEU A 399 12.52 -21.57 1.53
CA LEU A 399 13.33 -22.71 1.99
C LEU A 399 14.59 -22.23 2.75
N LEU A 400 15.17 -21.10 2.36
CA LEU A 400 16.31 -20.49 3.03
C LEU A 400 15.94 -19.89 4.40
N ILE A 401 14.76 -19.28 4.52
CA ILE A 401 14.24 -18.80 5.81
C ILE A 401 14.02 -19.98 6.78
N LEU A 402 13.55 -21.14 6.30
CA LEU A 402 13.52 -22.37 7.10
C LEU A 402 14.94 -22.85 7.47
N ALA A 403 15.89 -22.83 6.52
CA ALA A 403 17.26 -23.27 6.73
C ALA A 403 18.02 -22.42 7.75
N ALA A 404 17.83 -21.10 7.75
CA ALA A 404 18.44 -20.18 8.72
C ALA A 404 17.89 -20.33 10.15
N ARG A 405 16.70 -20.94 10.29
CA ARG A 405 16.10 -21.31 11.58
C ARG A 405 16.46 -22.73 12.01
N ALA A 406 17.13 -23.50 11.15
CA ALA A 406 17.66 -24.82 11.48
C ALA A 406 18.91 -24.70 12.37
N ARG A 407 19.29 -25.79 13.04
CA ARG A 407 20.64 -25.87 13.61
C ARG A 407 21.63 -26.14 12.49
N PRO A 408 22.90 -25.66 12.57
CA PRO A 408 23.92 -26.02 11.59
C PRO A 408 24.01 -27.53 11.40
N GLY A 409 24.09 -27.98 10.14
CA GLY A 409 24.06 -29.39 9.77
C GLY A 409 22.70 -30.11 9.76
N THR A 410 21.60 -29.55 10.31
CA THR A 410 20.30 -30.28 10.29
C THR A 410 19.52 -30.12 8.99
N PHE A 411 19.67 -29.01 8.27
CA PHE A 411 18.96 -28.75 7.00
C PHE A 411 19.21 -29.82 5.90
N PRO A 412 20.45 -30.30 5.65
CA PRO A 412 20.68 -31.39 4.71
C PRO A 412 20.03 -32.72 5.15
N ALA A 413 19.96 -32.98 6.47
CA ALA A 413 19.31 -34.17 7.01
C ALA A 413 17.78 -34.10 6.89
N TRP A 414 17.19 -32.92 7.06
CA TRP A 414 15.76 -32.68 6.81
C TRP A 414 15.36 -33.05 5.38
N LEU A 415 16.12 -32.59 4.39
CA LEU A 415 15.92 -32.92 2.99
C LEU A 415 16.14 -34.42 2.73
N GLY A 416 17.27 -34.96 3.17
CA GLY A 416 17.72 -36.29 2.81
C GLY A 416 18.13 -36.40 1.34
N VAL A 417 18.91 -37.44 1.02
CA VAL A 417 19.67 -37.58 -0.25
C VAL A 417 18.84 -37.20 -1.49
N ALA A 418 17.64 -37.75 -1.64
CA ALA A 418 16.83 -37.55 -2.85
C ALA A 418 16.33 -36.10 -3.05
N ALA A 419 16.06 -35.36 -1.97
CA ALA A 419 15.68 -33.94 -2.07
C ALA A 419 16.91 -33.04 -2.15
N SER A 420 17.99 -33.36 -1.43
CA SER A 420 19.29 -32.68 -1.56
C SER A 420 19.81 -32.70 -3.01
N THR A 421 19.72 -33.84 -3.70
CA THR A 421 20.10 -33.96 -5.12
C THR A 421 19.19 -33.12 -6.04
N ARG A 422 17.87 -33.08 -5.79
CA ARG A 422 16.95 -32.22 -6.56
C ARG A 422 17.23 -30.73 -6.36
N LEU A 423 17.41 -30.30 -5.11
CA LEU A 423 17.78 -28.91 -4.79
C LEU A 423 19.10 -28.53 -5.47
N GLY A 424 20.10 -29.43 -5.46
CA GLY A 424 21.38 -29.17 -6.13
C GLY A 424 21.30 -29.12 -7.66
N ALA A 425 20.41 -29.91 -8.26
CA ALA A 425 20.10 -29.79 -9.69
C ALA A 425 19.40 -28.45 -10.00
N ALA A 426 18.42 -28.04 -9.18
CA ALA A 426 17.71 -26.77 -9.33
C ALA A 426 18.62 -25.55 -9.18
N LEU A 427 19.48 -25.51 -8.14
CA LEU A 427 20.44 -24.42 -7.93
C LEU A 427 21.49 -24.34 -9.04
N THR A 428 21.94 -25.50 -9.56
CA THR A 428 22.84 -25.53 -10.73
C THR A 428 22.14 -25.07 -12.01
N LEU A 429 20.87 -25.45 -12.20
CA LEU A 429 20.06 -25.03 -13.34
C LEU A 429 19.82 -23.50 -13.35
N LEU A 430 19.53 -22.91 -12.18
CA LEU A 430 19.41 -21.46 -12.02
C LEU A 430 20.74 -20.74 -12.31
N ALA A 431 21.85 -21.24 -11.75
CA ALA A 431 23.19 -20.70 -12.01
C ALA A 431 23.60 -20.75 -13.50
N SER A 432 23.00 -21.64 -14.30
CA SER A 432 23.21 -21.72 -15.76
C SER A 432 22.24 -20.89 -16.62
N ARG A 433 21.18 -20.33 -16.03
CA ARG A 433 20.05 -19.71 -16.76
C ARG A 433 19.98 -18.19 -16.66
N ASP A 434 20.67 -17.59 -15.70
CA ASP A 434 20.65 -16.15 -15.43
C ASP A 434 22.00 -15.53 -15.82
N PRO A 435 22.05 -14.40 -16.57
CA PRO A 435 23.28 -13.63 -16.84
C PRO A 435 23.80 -12.90 -15.59
N LEU A 436 24.06 -13.68 -14.54
CA LEU A 436 24.67 -13.32 -13.27
C LEU A 436 26.13 -12.88 -13.50
N ARG A 437 26.30 -11.61 -13.93
CA ARG A 437 27.55 -10.94 -14.34
C ARG A 437 28.76 -11.27 -13.43
N GLY A 438 29.43 -12.40 -13.67
CA GLY A 438 30.56 -12.89 -12.88
C GLY A 438 30.24 -13.48 -11.50
N TYR A 439 28.96 -13.64 -11.12
CA TYR A 439 28.55 -14.18 -9.82
C TYR A 439 28.48 -15.72 -9.85
N ASP A 440 29.24 -16.39 -8.98
CA ASP A 440 29.22 -17.84 -8.77
C ASP A 440 28.54 -18.16 -7.43
N PRO A 441 27.33 -18.75 -7.39
CA PRO A 441 26.65 -19.10 -6.14
C PRO A 441 27.39 -20.16 -5.31
N ARG A 442 28.41 -20.84 -5.85
CA ARG A 442 29.28 -21.74 -5.06
C ARG A 442 30.31 -20.98 -4.21
N ARG A 443 30.48 -19.68 -4.44
CA ARG A 443 31.51 -18.83 -3.84
C ARG A 443 30.94 -17.57 -3.16
N ASP A 444 29.83 -17.04 -3.68
CA ASP A 444 29.21 -15.81 -3.20
C ASP A 444 27.81 -16.09 -2.58
N PRO A 445 27.64 -15.91 -1.26
CA PRO A 445 26.36 -16.10 -0.57
C PRO A 445 25.47 -14.84 -0.54
N SER A 446 25.81 -13.74 -1.22
CA SER A 446 25.05 -12.47 -1.20
C SER A 446 23.63 -12.54 -1.77
N LYS A 447 23.24 -13.66 -2.39
CA LYS A 447 21.89 -13.94 -2.90
C LYS A 447 21.39 -15.27 -2.34
N GLY A 448 20.07 -15.43 -2.22
CA GLY A 448 19.44 -16.63 -1.66
C GLY A 448 19.93 -17.95 -2.25
N ILE A 449 20.17 -17.99 -3.57
CA ILE A 449 20.74 -19.15 -4.29
C ILE A 449 22.09 -19.60 -3.69
N GLY A 450 23.01 -18.67 -3.39
CA GLY A 450 24.33 -18.99 -2.85
C GLY A 450 24.30 -19.36 -1.37
N ALA A 451 23.48 -18.66 -0.58
CA ALA A 451 23.25 -18.97 0.83
C ALA A 451 22.60 -20.35 1.03
N LEU A 452 21.63 -20.74 0.17
CA LEU A 452 21.09 -22.11 0.12
C LEU A 452 22.15 -23.15 -0.21
N TRP A 453 23.10 -22.81 -1.08
CA TRP A 453 24.16 -23.72 -1.47
C TRP A 453 25.09 -24.02 -0.29
N GLN A 454 25.42 -23.00 0.52
CA GLN A 454 26.13 -23.15 1.79
C GLN A 454 25.32 -23.94 2.82
N ALA A 455 24.01 -23.66 2.95
CA ALA A 455 23.10 -24.41 3.84
C ALA A 455 23.08 -25.91 3.51
N LEU A 456 23.10 -26.27 2.21
CA LEU A 456 23.11 -27.67 1.79
C LEU A 456 24.44 -28.39 2.07
N GLN A 457 25.55 -27.66 2.17
CA GLN A 457 26.81 -28.22 2.70
C GLN A 457 26.81 -28.33 4.25
N GLY A 458 25.71 -27.97 4.91
CA GLY A 458 25.56 -27.99 6.37
C GLY A 458 26.05 -26.73 7.08
N SER A 459 26.50 -25.71 6.34
CA SER A 459 26.95 -24.43 6.92
C SER A 459 25.79 -23.71 7.63
N ALA A 460 26.12 -22.92 8.65
CA ALA A 460 25.16 -22.00 9.25
C ALA A 460 24.78 -20.89 8.25
N VAL A 461 23.48 -20.62 8.10
CA VAL A 461 23.00 -19.39 7.44
C VAL A 461 22.47 -18.45 8.50
N THR A 462 22.87 -17.18 8.42
CA THR A 462 22.31 -16.10 9.23
C THR A 462 21.45 -15.20 8.35
N LEU A 463 20.22 -14.91 8.77
CA LEU A 463 19.39 -13.87 8.17
C LEU A 463 19.24 -12.74 9.19
N ASP A 464 20.05 -11.70 9.07
CA ASP A 464 20.02 -10.56 10.00
C ASP A 464 18.82 -9.63 9.71
N THR A 465 17.65 -10.08 10.18
CA THR A 465 16.41 -9.32 10.18
C THR A 465 16.39 -8.21 11.24
N ALA A 466 17.39 -8.12 12.11
CA ALA A 466 17.49 -7.07 13.12
C ALA A 466 18.23 -5.82 12.59
N ALA A 467 19.20 -5.99 11.71
CA ALA A 467 20.06 -4.92 11.17
C ALA A 467 19.34 -3.80 10.39
N ARG A 468 18.04 -3.93 10.09
CA ARG A 468 17.21 -2.85 9.50
C ARG A 468 16.24 -2.16 10.47
N GLY A 469 16.13 -2.60 11.73
CA GLY A 469 15.08 -2.12 12.65
C GLY A 469 15.50 -2.02 14.12
N PRO A 470 16.25 -0.97 14.54
CA PRO A 470 16.77 -0.80 15.92
C PRO A 470 15.71 -0.32 16.93
N LEU A 471 14.46 -0.76 16.81
CA LEU A 471 13.35 -0.37 17.68
C LEU A 471 12.96 -1.53 18.62
N SER A 472 13.54 -1.53 19.82
CA SER A 472 13.02 -2.35 20.94
C SER A 472 11.84 -1.65 21.61
N GLY A 473 10.85 -2.42 22.05
CA GLY A 473 9.73 -1.96 22.88
C GLY A 473 10.18 -1.23 24.16
N GLU A 474 11.39 -1.50 24.65
CA GLU A 474 11.99 -0.79 25.80
C GLU A 474 12.10 0.72 25.58
N ARG A 475 12.34 1.17 24.33
CA ARG A 475 12.37 2.61 23.98
C ARG A 475 11.04 3.31 24.31
N PHE A 476 9.96 2.54 24.25
CA PHE A 476 8.58 3.00 24.40
C PHE A 476 8.01 2.71 25.80
N GLY A 477 8.76 2.02 26.67
CA GLY A 477 8.32 1.59 28.00
C GLY A 477 7.64 0.22 28.03
N LEU A 478 7.88 -0.63 27.02
CA LEU A 478 7.28 -1.95 26.86
C LEU A 478 8.33 -3.08 26.96
N ALA A 479 7.87 -4.33 26.81
CA ALA A 479 8.74 -5.51 26.80
C ALA A 479 9.83 -5.45 25.70
N PRO A 480 10.99 -6.11 25.89
CA PRO A 480 12.11 -6.14 24.94
C PRO A 480 11.80 -7.02 23.71
N ARG A 481 10.87 -6.55 22.89
CA ARG A 481 10.48 -7.15 21.60
C ARG A 481 10.74 -6.15 20.48
N ARG A 482 10.91 -6.65 19.26
CA ARG A 482 11.01 -5.80 18.07
C ARG A 482 9.69 -5.08 17.84
N VAL A 483 9.75 -3.77 17.70
CA VAL A 483 8.66 -2.97 17.13
C VAL A 483 8.91 -2.87 15.64
N VAL A 484 7.93 -3.27 14.85
CA VAL A 484 7.99 -3.10 13.40
C VAL A 484 7.99 -1.61 13.11
N LYS A 485 9.14 -1.09 12.65
CA LYS A 485 9.15 0.16 11.89
C LYS A 485 8.43 -0.12 10.59
N ALA A 486 7.12 -0.01 10.63
CA ALA A 486 6.31 -0.07 9.44
C ALA A 486 6.58 1.22 8.65
N ALA A 487 6.93 1.08 7.37
CA ALA A 487 6.36 1.98 6.40
C ALA A 487 4.86 2.11 6.66
N ASN A 488 4.28 3.28 6.39
CA ASN A 488 2.84 3.36 6.20
C ASN A 488 2.46 2.39 5.05
N TYR A 489 1.18 2.06 4.86
CA TYR A 489 0.70 1.03 3.90
C TYR A 489 0.87 1.41 2.40
N ASP A 490 1.75 2.40 2.18
CA ASP A 490 1.59 3.58 1.36
C ASP A 490 2.95 4.16 0.93
N ALA A 491 4.07 3.62 1.45
CA ALA A 491 5.42 4.04 1.07
C ALA A 491 6.01 3.12 -0.02
N PRO A 492 6.80 3.67 -0.97
CA PRO A 492 7.38 2.93 -2.09
C PRO A 492 8.56 2.03 -1.71
#